data_AF-A0A0K6IUB5-F1
#
_entry.id   AF-A0A0K6IUB5-F1
#
_cell.length_a   1.000
_cell.length_b   1.000
_cell.length_c   1.000
_cell.angle_alpha   90.00
_cell.angle_beta   90.00
_cell.angle_gamma   90.00
#
_symmetry.space_group_name_H-M   'P 1'
#
loop_
_entity.id
_entity.type
_entity.pdbx_description
1 polymer ?
#
loop_
_entity_poly.entity_id
_entity_poly.type
_entity_poly.pdbx_seq_one_letter_code
_entity_poly.pdbx_strand_id
1 'polypeptide(L)'
;MNQLSFADTEFTSKRRKTRKELFLARMNELIPWQQLEAQIEPFYPKAGNGRRPYPLATMLRIHFMQNWYNMSDPAMEDALYEITSMRLFAGLSLEGAIPDHTTIMNFRHLLERHKLGRKLFKEVN
;
A
#
# COMPACT_ATOMS: atom_id res chain seq x y z
N MET A 1 -12.94 -5.08 2.78
CA MET A 1 -12.47 -4.06 3.75
C MET A 1 -11.83 -4.81 4.90
N ASN A 2 -10.54 -4.59 5.17
CA ASN A 2 -9.97 -5.00 6.45
C ASN A 2 -10.52 -4.04 7.50
N GLN A 3 -11.23 -4.58 8.48
CA GLN A 3 -11.73 -3.80 9.60
C GLN A 3 -10.53 -3.36 10.45
N LEU A 4 -10.37 -2.07 10.66
CA LEU A 4 -9.36 -1.54 11.57
C LEU A 4 -9.72 -1.97 13.01
N SER A 5 -8.69 -2.37 13.74
CA SER A 5 -8.73 -2.81 15.13
C SER A 5 -8.86 -1.63 16.10
N PHE A 6 -9.15 -1.95 17.37
CA PHE A 6 -9.16 -0.96 18.46
C PHE A 6 -7.80 -0.26 18.58
N ALA A 7 -6.69 -1.00 18.50
CA ALA A 7 -5.34 -0.47 18.53
C ALA A 7 -5.08 0.55 17.41
N ASP A 8 -5.62 0.30 16.22
CA ASP A 8 -5.51 1.22 15.08
C ASP A 8 -6.20 2.56 15.40
N THR A 9 -7.37 2.51 16.06
CA THR A 9 -8.16 3.70 16.41
C THR A 9 -7.48 4.51 17.51
N GLU A 10 -6.98 3.86 18.54
CA GLU A 10 -6.26 4.50 19.65
C GLU A 10 -5.02 5.24 19.15
N PHE A 11 -4.24 4.63 18.24
CA PHE A 11 -3.06 5.24 17.63
C PHE A 11 -3.36 6.55 16.88
N THR A 12 -4.55 6.64 16.26
CA THR A 12 -4.97 7.84 15.52
C THR A 12 -5.48 8.97 16.43
N SER A 13 -5.72 8.69 17.72
CA SER A 13 -6.28 9.65 18.67
C SER A 13 -5.23 10.57 19.31
N LYS A 14 -5.63 11.84 19.55
CA LYS A 14 -4.99 12.93 20.33
C LYS A 14 -3.48 12.81 20.63
N ARG A 15 -2.65 12.72 19.58
CA ARG A 15 -1.19 12.86 19.69
C ARG A 15 -0.62 13.80 18.63
N ARG A 16 0.59 14.31 18.87
CA ARG A 16 1.34 15.08 17.86
C ARG A 16 1.52 14.22 16.61
N LYS A 17 0.98 14.67 15.48
CA LYS A 17 1.22 14.03 14.18
C LYS A 17 2.67 14.24 13.74
N THR A 18 3.31 13.16 13.32
CA THR A 18 4.66 13.19 12.75
C THR A 18 4.65 13.79 11.34
N ARG A 19 5.81 14.28 10.87
CA ARG A 19 5.95 14.75 9.48
C ARG A 19 5.58 13.67 8.46
N LYS A 20 5.88 12.41 8.78
CA LYS A 20 5.55 11.24 7.96
C LYS A 20 4.03 11.05 7.84
N GLU A 21 3.30 11.09 8.95
CA GLU A 21 1.84 10.97 8.95
C GLU A 21 1.16 12.11 8.18
N LEU A 22 1.65 13.35 8.34
CA LEU A 22 1.13 14.49 7.59
C LEU A 22 1.38 14.33 6.08
N PHE A 23 2.57 13.86 5.69
CA PHE A 23 2.90 13.58 4.30
C PHE A 23 1.99 12.48 3.73
N LEU A 24 1.87 11.34 4.42
CA LEU A 24 1.04 10.22 3.98
C LEU A 24 -0.43 10.62 3.88
N ALA A 25 -0.97 11.39 4.84
CA ALA A 25 -2.33 11.90 4.77
C ALA A 25 -2.56 12.80 3.55
N ARG A 26 -1.63 13.73 3.29
CA ARG A 26 -1.67 14.60 2.12
C ARG A 26 -1.61 13.80 0.82
N MET A 27 -0.73 12.80 0.73
CA MET A 27 -0.66 11.95 -0.45
C MET A 27 -1.91 11.10 -0.63
N ASN A 28 -2.56 10.66 0.46
CA ASN A 28 -3.82 9.94 0.37
C ASN A 28 -4.92 10.78 -0.32
N GLU A 29 -4.93 12.09 -0.09
CA GLU A 29 -5.90 13.01 -0.70
C GLU A 29 -5.55 13.37 -2.15
N LEU A 30 -4.26 13.51 -2.47
CA LEU A 30 -3.81 13.96 -3.79
C LEU A 30 -3.84 12.86 -4.85
N ILE A 31 -3.65 11.60 -4.45
CA ILE A 31 -3.54 10.50 -5.42
C ILE A 31 -4.94 10.02 -5.84
N PRO A 32 -5.23 9.92 -7.14
CA PRO A 32 -6.49 9.40 -7.66
C PRO A 32 -6.56 7.86 -7.56
N TRP A 33 -6.64 7.33 -6.32
CA TRP A 33 -6.51 5.90 -6.06
C TRP A 33 -7.48 5.04 -6.87
N GLN A 34 -8.75 5.44 -6.96
CA GLN A 34 -9.78 4.65 -7.64
C GLN A 34 -9.49 4.52 -9.15
N GLN A 35 -9.03 5.60 -9.78
CA GLN A 35 -8.64 5.61 -11.20
C GLN A 35 -7.45 4.68 -11.43
N LEU A 36 -6.42 4.79 -10.58
CA LEU A 36 -5.23 3.95 -10.67
C LEU A 36 -5.56 2.47 -10.42
N GLU A 37 -6.38 2.17 -9.41
CA GLU A 37 -6.86 0.82 -9.11
C GLU A 37 -7.63 0.24 -10.31
N ALA A 38 -8.52 1.01 -10.94
CA ALA A 38 -9.28 0.57 -12.12
C ALA A 38 -8.39 0.20 -13.32
N GLN A 39 -7.21 0.82 -13.47
CA GLN A 39 -6.26 0.44 -14.53
C GLN A 39 -5.54 -0.89 -14.26
N ILE A 40 -5.39 -1.27 -13.00
CA ILE A 40 -4.64 -2.46 -12.58
C ILE A 40 -5.58 -3.66 -12.37
N GLU A 41 -6.80 -3.41 -11.90
CA GLU A 41 -7.84 -4.40 -11.59
C GLU A 41 -7.99 -5.51 -12.66
N PRO A 42 -7.98 -5.23 -13.98
CA PRO A 42 -8.11 -6.29 -14.99
C PRO A 42 -7.00 -7.34 -14.99
N PHE A 43 -5.83 -7.00 -14.46
CA PHE A 43 -4.65 -7.86 -14.41
C PHE A 43 -4.40 -8.45 -13.02
N TYR A 44 -5.10 -7.94 -11.99
CA TYR A 44 -4.84 -8.31 -10.62
C TYR A 44 -5.38 -9.71 -10.31
N PRO A 45 -4.65 -10.56 -9.56
CA PRO A 45 -5.10 -11.90 -9.25
C PRO A 45 -6.44 -11.90 -8.51
N LYS A 46 -7.38 -12.72 -8.97
CA LYS A 46 -8.66 -12.95 -8.29
C LYS A 46 -8.51 -14.06 -7.27
N ALA A 47 -9.30 -13.99 -6.20
CA ALA A 47 -9.32 -15.05 -5.19
C ALA A 47 -9.76 -16.38 -5.84
N GLY A 48 -8.86 -17.36 -5.85
CA GLY A 48 -9.13 -18.75 -6.20
C GLY A 48 -8.98 -19.66 -4.98
N ASN A 49 -8.64 -20.92 -5.21
CA ASN A 49 -8.46 -21.92 -4.14
C ASN A 49 -7.12 -21.84 -3.39
N GLY A 50 -6.24 -20.90 -3.77
CA GLY A 50 -4.92 -20.70 -3.16
C GLY A 50 -4.89 -19.61 -2.08
N ARG A 51 -3.67 -19.17 -1.70
CA ARG A 51 -3.47 -18.01 -0.83
C ARG A 51 -4.20 -16.82 -1.44
N ARG A 52 -5.12 -16.23 -0.67
CA ARG A 52 -5.85 -15.04 -1.12
C ARG A 52 -4.84 -13.90 -1.34
N PRO A 53 -4.86 -13.22 -2.50
CA PRO A 53 -4.02 -12.06 -2.71
C PRO A 53 -4.42 -10.95 -1.73
N TYR A 54 -3.45 -10.14 -1.33
CA TYR A 54 -3.75 -8.90 -0.60
C TYR A 54 -4.65 -7.99 -1.44
N PRO A 55 -5.47 -7.12 -0.82
CA PRO A 55 -6.27 -6.15 -1.56
C PRO A 55 -5.41 -5.31 -2.51
N LEU A 56 -5.88 -5.05 -3.73
CA LEU A 56 -5.17 -4.22 -4.72
C LEU A 56 -4.84 -2.84 -4.13
N ALA A 57 -5.81 -2.22 -3.47
CA ALA A 57 -5.65 -0.95 -2.76
C ALA A 57 -4.46 -0.93 -1.79
N THR A 58 -4.20 -2.04 -1.08
CA THR A 58 -3.08 -2.20 -0.16
C THR A 58 -1.75 -2.27 -0.90
N MET A 59 -1.66 -3.15 -1.91
CA MET A 59 -0.42 -3.33 -2.68
C MET A 59 -0.05 -2.07 -3.46
N LEU A 60 -1.04 -1.35 -4.00
CA LEU A 60 -0.82 -0.08 -4.69
C LEU A 60 -0.24 0.98 -3.74
N ARG A 61 -0.79 1.11 -2.53
CA ARG A 61 -0.26 2.05 -1.52
C ARG A 61 1.16 1.72 -1.09
N ILE A 62 1.46 0.43 -0.93
CA ILE A 62 2.82 -0.05 -0.65
C ILE A 62 3.77 0.35 -1.78
N HIS A 63 3.39 0.13 -3.04
CA HIS A 63 4.21 0.50 -4.18
C HIS A 63 4.48 2.01 -4.27
N PHE A 64 3.47 2.85 -3.97
CA PHE A 64 3.67 4.29 -3.90
C PHE A 64 4.61 4.70 -2.76
N MET A 65 4.50 4.07 -1.59
CA MET A 65 5.44 4.31 -0.49
C MET A 65 6.88 3.92 -0.85
N GLN A 66 7.07 2.79 -1.56
CA GLN A 66 8.39 2.41 -2.07
C GLN A 66 8.99 3.51 -2.94
N ASN A 67 8.20 4.11 -3.83
CA ASN A 67 8.65 5.20 -4.70
C ASN A 67 8.93 6.50 -3.92
N TRP A 68 8.07 6.89 -2.97
CA TRP A 68 8.24 8.14 -2.22
C TRP A 68 9.44 8.11 -1.27
N TYR A 69 9.72 6.95 -0.69
CA TYR A 69 10.81 6.78 0.28
C TYR A 69 12.05 6.08 -0.30
N ASN A 70 12.04 5.77 -1.60
CA ASN A 70 13.10 5.04 -2.29
C ASN A 70 13.47 3.72 -1.58
N MET A 71 12.46 2.94 -1.21
CA MET A 71 12.61 1.68 -0.47
C MET A 71 12.59 0.46 -1.40
N SER A 72 13.48 -0.49 -1.16
CA SER A 72 13.46 -1.81 -1.78
C SER A 72 12.31 -2.67 -1.25
N ASP A 73 12.05 -3.83 -1.87
CA ASP A 73 11.01 -4.76 -1.41
C ASP A 73 11.27 -5.24 0.05
N PRO A 74 12.49 -5.65 0.45
CA PRO A 74 12.79 -5.98 1.86
C PRO A 74 12.69 -4.79 2.81
N ALA A 75 13.20 -3.62 2.42
CA ALA A 75 13.14 -2.44 3.29
C ALA A 75 11.69 -1.98 3.54
N MET A 76 10.79 -2.20 2.57
CA MET A 76 9.37 -1.92 2.73
C MET A 76 8.68 -2.94 3.63
N GLU A 77 9.04 -4.23 3.55
CA GLU A 77 8.57 -5.25 4.50
C GLU A 77 8.93 -4.86 5.94
N ASP A 78 10.20 -4.54 6.20
CA ASP A 78 10.67 -4.11 7.52
C ASP A 78 9.93 -2.84 7.98
N ALA A 79 9.75 -1.85 7.10
CA ALA A 79 9.03 -0.62 7.42
C ALA A 79 7.54 -0.85 7.72
N LEU A 80 6.88 -1.83 7.08
CA LEU A 80 5.50 -2.21 7.42
C LEU A 80 5.42 -2.89 8.79
N TYR A 81 6.48 -3.57 9.23
CA TYR A 81 6.56 -4.16 10.56
C TYR A 81 6.79 -3.10 11.65
N GLU A 82 7.75 -2.20 11.43
CA GLU A 82 8.24 -1.27 12.46
C GLU A 82 7.47 0.05 12.52
N ILE A 83 6.92 0.52 11.39
CA ILE A 83 6.38 1.89 11.25
C ILE A 83 4.87 1.84 11.12
N THR A 84 4.18 1.93 12.26
CA THR A 84 2.71 1.89 12.36
C THR A 84 2.01 2.82 11.36
N SER A 85 2.50 4.05 11.15
CA SER A 85 1.86 4.98 10.22
C SER A 85 1.91 4.53 8.75
N MET A 86 2.97 3.85 8.32
CA MET A 86 3.07 3.28 6.97
C MET A 86 2.16 2.06 6.82
N ARG A 87 2.12 1.22 7.85
CA ARG A 87 1.23 0.05 7.91
C ARG A 87 -0.25 0.45 7.82
N LEU A 88 -0.67 1.42 8.64
CA LEU A 88 -2.03 1.94 8.62
C LEU A 88 -2.36 2.64 7.29
N PHE A 89 -1.41 3.40 6.73
CA PHE A 89 -1.59 4.02 5.43
C PHE A 89 -1.88 2.98 4.34
N ALA A 90 -1.24 1.80 4.36
CA ALA A 90 -1.51 0.69 3.45
C ALA A 90 -2.86 -0.04 3.71
N GLY A 91 -3.61 0.35 4.74
CA GLY A 91 -4.84 -0.32 5.15
C GLY A 91 -4.61 -1.68 5.82
N LEU A 92 -3.42 -1.89 6.37
CA LEU A 92 -3.08 -3.09 7.13
C LEU A 92 -3.35 -2.84 8.61
N SER A 93 -4.10 -3.74 9.25
CA SER A 93 -4.32 -3.75 10.70
C SER A 93 -3.01 -4.04 11.43
N LEU A 94 -2.82 -3.46 12.62
CA LEU A 94 -1.69 -3.73 13.51
C LEU A 94 -1.61 -5.18 14.00
N GLU A 95 -2.74 -5.88 14.04
CA GLU A 95 -2.84 -7.28 14.50
C GLU A 95 -2.79 -8.28 13.33
N GLY A 96 -2.99 -7.81 12.09
CA GLY A 96 -3.02 -8.65 10.89
C GLY A 96 -1.65 -9.06 10.35
N ALA A 97 -1.63 -9.96 9.36
CA ALA A 97 -0.41 -10.28 8.64
C ALA A 97 -0.02 -9.18 7.65
N ILE A 98 1.28 -8.91 7.50
CA ILE A 98 1.82 -7.99 6.48
C ILE A 98 2.32 -8.78 5.26
N PRO A 99 2.30 -8.19 4.05
CA PRO A 99 2.90 -8.82 2.88
C PRO A 99 4.42 -8.90 3.03
N ASP A 100 4.96 -10.09 2.79
CA ASP A 100 6.41 -10.31 2.70
C ASP A 100 7.01 -9.65 1.44
N HIS A 101 8.34 -9.46 1.41
CA HIS A 101 9.02 -8.83 0.27
C HIS A 101 8.77 -9.55 -1.04
N THR A 102 8.57 -10.88 -1.04
CA THR A 102 8.25 -11.63 -2.26
C THR A 102 6.87 -11.27 -2.81
N THR A 103 5.90 -11.00 -1.93
CA THR A 103 4.57 -10.54 -2.27
C THR A 103 4.62 -9.13 -2.87
N ILE A 104 5.44 -8.25 -2.29
CA ILE A 104 5.70 -6.88 -2.80
C ILE A 104 6.37 -6.94 -4.18
N MET A 105 7.42 -7.76 -4.32
CA MET A 105 8.13 -8.01 -5.58
C MET A 105 7.19 -8.52 -6.67
N ASN A 106 6.31 -9.47 -6.37
CA ASN A 106 5.35 -10.02 -7.33
C ASN A 106 4.38 -8.96 -7.85
N PHE A 107 3.95 -8.03 -7.00
CA PHE A 107 3.12 -6.90 -7.43
C PHE A 107 3.88 -5.97 -8.38
N ARG A 108 5.13 -5.63 -8.05
CA ARG A 108 5.98 -4.82 -8.93
C ARG A 108 6.17 -5.49 -10.30
N HIS A 109 6.44 -6.80 -10.33
CA HIS A 109 6.54 -7.54 -11.59
C HIS A 109 5.23 -7.58 -12.39
N LEU A 110 4.07 -7.61 -11.72
CA LEU A 110 2.78 -7.46 -12.40
C LEU A 110 2.69 -6.10 -13.10
N LEU A 111 3.05 -5.01 -12.43
CA LEU A 111 3.03 -3.67 -13.03
C LEU A 111 4.01 -3.56 -14.21
N GLU A 112 5.22 -4.12 -14.08
CA GLU A 112 6.25 -4.15 -15.13
C GLU A 112 5.77 -4.94 -16.36
N ARG A 113 5.26 -6.16 -16.14
CA ARG A 113 4.77 -7.07 -17.19
C ARG A 113 3.68 -6.44 -18.05
N HIS A 114 2.77 -5.70 -17.42
CA HIS A 114 1.65 -5.03 -18.09
C HIS A 114 1.98 -3.57 -18.50
N LYS A 115 3.24 -3.14 -18.33
CA LYS A 115 3.73 -1.78 -18.66
C LYS A 115 2.90 -0.67 -18.00
N LEU A 116 2.37 -0.94 -16.79
CA LEU A 116 1.46 -0.07 -16.07
C LEU A 116 2.17 1.12 -15.42
N GLY A 117 3.46 1.00 -15.08
CA GLY A 117 4.21 2.10 -14.46
C GLY A 117 4.08 3.42 -15.22
N ARG A 118 4.30 3.43 -16.54
CA ARG A 118 4.17 4.64 -17.38
C ARG A 118 2.74 5.17 -17.49
N LYS A 119 1.71 4.34 -17.30
CA LYS A 119 0.31 4.79 -17.35
C LYS A 119 -0.10 5.42 -16.02
N LEU A 120 0.29 4.80 -14.90
CA LEU A 120 0.03 5.31 -13.56
C LEU A 120 0.68 6.68 -13.33
N PHE A 121 1.92 6.89 -13.80
CA PHE A 121 2.59 8.21 -13.69
C PHE A 121 2.00 9.30 -14.58
N LYS A 122 1.21 8.97 -15.62
CA LYS A 122 0.53 9.97 -16.44
C LYS A 122 -0.75 10.50 -15.82
N GLU A 123 -1.39 9.73 -14.94
CA GLU A 123 -2.62 10.15 -14.25
C GLU A 123 -2.36 10.96 -12.97
N VAL A 124 -1.12 10.95 -12.47
CA VAL A 124 -0.71 11.71 -11.27
C VAL A 124 -0.14 13.10 -11.62
N ASN A 125 0.13 13.38 -12.91
CA ASN A 125 0.59 14.67 -13.43
C ASN A 125 -0.53 15.42 -14.16
#